data_AF-A0A2S9PRJ7-F1
#
_entry.id   AF-A0A2S9PRJ7-F1
#
_cell.length_a   1.000
_cell.length_b   1.000
_cell.length_c   1.000
_cell.angle_alpha   90.00
_cell.angle_beta   90.00
_cell.angle_gamma   90.00
#
_symmetry.space_group_name_H-M   'P 1'
#
loop_
_entity.id
_entity.type
_entity.pdbx_description
1 polymer ?
#
loop_
_entity_poly.entity_id
_entity_poly.type
_entity_poly.pdbx_seq_one_letter_code
_entity_poly.pdbx_strand_id
1 'polypeptide(L)'
;MTFDTKLGVTTDPWGFLADLATLWHDRSGFGGIADQYTGYTIPMLPFHAAGDLVGLPVWLTQRLWLSLVVSCAFWGALRLAERLAAGSDRSRLLGAAGYALWPTYTTVVGSTSAAALPGALLPWVLLPLTDPRLTPRLAAARSALLIPLMGGVNAASTLASLLPAGLYLLTRPAGPRRRALIAWWTPLVAAATAWWTVPLLLLGGYGENFMPYVETARTTTSTMSATELLRGAGNWVGYLNFGEPWLPAGWAVATSVLVVGCSALAAALGLAGLARRDMPERRWLVLTVLTAALITLAGYGGALGAPFHGAVQQWLDGALAPFRNIYKFQTGVALALALGLVHLTAALTRATARRRHAPVLAALLVLPGLCLPYLDGRILQPGSFRELPAYWRTTADWLAANAPKDRALVVPATAHGIHTWGTTVDQPLHALARSPWAQRDYVPFGTPGNRRAMDAVEQALTSGGRVPGLAAFLNRAGLHHVVVRGDLDPDQLGHVPTATVTRTLEASGYRRVAGFGPLTTGGRIADDTPVQVEALYPRRRAVEIYA
;
A
#
# COMPACT_ATOMS: atom_id res chain seq x y z
N MET A 1 -13.13 5.10 10.98
CA MET A 1 -12.25 4.24 10.16
C MET A 1 -11.09 5.04 9.60
N THR A 2 -10.09 4.37 9.06
CA THR A 2 -8.93 4.98 8.39
C THR A 2 -8.82 4.43 6.97
N PHE A 3 -8.14 5.10 6.06
CA PHE A 3 -7.88 4.51 4.74
C PHE A 3 -6.92 3.30 4.86
N ASP A 4 -7.21 2.22 4.14
CA ASP A 4 -6.29 1.10 3.93
C ASP A 4 -6.41 0.58 2.50
N THR A 5 -5.34 0.76 1.72
CA THR A 5 -5.13 0.25 0.36
C THR A 5 -6.14 0.72 -0.70
N LYS A 6 -7.44 0.48 -0.53
CA LYS A 6 -8.51 0.93 -1.45
C LYS A 6 -9.83 1.19 -0.73
N LEU A 7 -10.43 2.35 -0.95
CA LEU A 7 -11.65 2.78 -0.26
C LEU A 7 -12.83 1.85 -0.54
N GLY A 8 -13.07 1.52 -1.82
CA GLY A 8 -14.20 0.70 -2.25
C GLY A 8 -14.21 -0.70 -1.63
N VAL A 9 -13.04 -1.34 -1.48
CA VAL A 9 -12.91 -2.67 -0.84
C VAL A 9 -13.44 -2.67 0.59
N THR A 10 -13.28 -1.56 1.32
CA THR A 10 -13.68 -1.48 2.73
C THR A 10 -15.10 -0.93 2.92
N THR A 11 -15.58 -0.09 2.00
CA THR A 11 -16.83 0.67 2.16
C THR A 11 -17.99 0.18 1.29
N ASP A 12 -17.69 -0.47 0.17
CA ASP A 12 -18.67 -1.12 -0.72
C ASP A 12 -18.03 -2.38 -1.35
N PRO A 13 -17.78 -3.44 -0.54
CA PRO A 13 -17.12 -4.64 -1.04
C PRO A 13 -17.94 -5.37 -2.12
N TRP A 14 -19.27 -5.23 -2.13
CA TRP A 14 -20.13 -5.88 -3.11
C TRP A 14 -20.13 -5.15 -4.45
N GLY A 15 -20.23 -3.82 -4.44
CA GLY A 15 -20.06 -3.03 -5.65
C GLY A 15 -18.66 -3.19 -6.24
N PHE A 16 -17.62 -3.26 -5.39
CA PHE A 16 -16.27 -3.56 -5.84
C PHE A 16 -16.18 -4.95 -6.49
N LEU A 17 -16.82 -5.98 -5.91
CA LEU A 17 -16.86 -7.32 -6.51
C LEU A 17 -17.56 -7.33 -7.87
N ALA A 18 -18.65 -6.56 -8.02
CA ALA A 18 -19.35 -6.42 -9.30
C ALA A 18 -18.47 -5.80 -10.39
N ASP A 19 -17.65 -4.80 -10.04
CA ASP A 19 -16.71 -4.18 -10.98
C ASP A 19 -15.66 -5.18 -11.52
N LEU A 20 -15.31 -6.21 -10.74
CA LEU A 20 -14.34 -7.23 -11.14
C LEU A 20 -14.89 -8.21 -12.20
N ALA A 21 -16.20 -8.20 -12.47
CA ALA A 21 -16.80 -9.05 -13.50
C ALA A 21 -16.49 -8.58 -14.93
N THR A 22 -16.01 -7.34 -15.09
CA THR A 22 -15.71 -6.74 -16.39
C THR A 22 -14.25 -6.35 -16.50
N LEU A 23 -13.61 -6.62 -17.64
CA LEU A 23 -12.24 -6.17 -17.90
C LEU A 23 -12.16 -4.65 -18.12
N TRP A 24 -13.19 -4.08 -18.76
CA TRP A 24 -13.30 -2.65 -19.03
C TRP A 24 -14.13 -1.98 -17.94
N HIS A 25 -13.56 -0.95 -17.30
CA HIS A 25 -14.24 -0.16 -16.29
C HIS A 25 -14.59 1.21 -16.88
N ASP A 26 -15.87 1.46 -17.13
CA ASP A 26 -16.39 2.69 -17.78
C ASP A 26 -16.92 3.74 -16.79
N ARG A 27 -17.15 3.32 -15.54
CA ARG A 27 -17.72 4.15 -14.48
C ARG A 27 -16.76 5.26 -14.00
N SER A 28 -15.51 4.93 -13.67
CA SER A 28 -14.52 5.93 -13.23
C SER A 28 -13.64 6.44 -14.37
N GLY A 29 -13.21 7.69 -14.28
CA GLY A 29 -12.29 8.29 -15.26
C GLY A 29 -12.94 8.45 -16.62
N PHE A 30 -12.26 8.09 -17.70
CA PHE A 30 -12.80 8.16 -19.07
C PHE A 30 -12.97 6.77 -19.72
N GLY A 31 -12.98 5.73 -18.89
CA GLY A 31 -12.98 4.34 -19.35
C GLY A 31 -11.57 3.79 -19.58
N GLY A 32 -11.33 2.57 -19.13
CA GLY A 32 -10.05 1.88 -19.31
C GLY A 32 -10.06 0.45 -18.80
N ILE A 33 -8.96 -0.28 -19.02
CA ILE A 33 -8.74 -1.55 -18.34
C ILE A 33 -8.41 -1.26 -16.87
N ALA A 34 -9.13 -1.89 -15.95
CA ALA A 34 -8.94 -1.66 -14.52
C ALA A 34 -7.53 -2.08 -14.08
N ASP A 35 -6.74 -1.12 -13.61
CA ASP A 35 -5.42 -1.37 -13.04
C ASP A 35 -5.55 -1.85 -11.58
N GLN A 36 -4.81 -2.89 -11.19
CA GLN A 36 -4.68 -3.43 -9.82
C GLN A 36 -5.97 -3.98 -9.16
N TYR A 37 -7.18 -3.69 -9.67
CA TYR A 37 -8.45 -4.05 -9.02
C TYR A 37 -8.62 -5.56 -8.84
N THR A 38 -8.27 -6.34 -9.87
CA THR A 38 -8.31 -7.80 -9.77
C THR A 38 -7.54 -8.26 -8.54
N GLY A 39 -6.37 -7.68 -8.25
CA GLY A 39 -5.50 -8.10 -7.15
C GLY A 39 -6.13 -8.16 -5.76
N TYR A 40 -7.28 -7.51 -5.54
CA TYR A 40 -8.03 -7.52 -4.28
C TYR A 40 -8.96 -8.74 -4.12
N THR A 41 -9.28 -9.47 -5.19
CA THR A 41 -10.24 -10.60 -5.19
C THR A 41 -9.97 -11.60 -4.09
N ILE A 42 -8.70 -11.88 -3.77
CA ILE A 42 -8.31 -12.71 -2.63
C ILE A 42 -7.06 -12.10 -1.97
N PRO A 43 -6.97 -12.06 -0.63
CA PRO A 43 -8.01 -12.39 0.36
C PRO A 43 -8.73 -11.16 0.93
N MET A 44 -8.30 -9.93 0.59
CA MET A 44 -8.77 -8.71 1.24
C MET A 44 -10.26 -8.46 0.98
N LEU A 45 -10.72 -8.55 -0.27
CA LEU A 45 -12.11 -8.29 -0.62
C LEU A 45 -13.10 -9.26 0.04
N PRO A 46 -12.91 -10.61 0.00
CA PRO A 46 -13.79 -11.55 0.70
C PRO A 46 -13.82 -11.34 2.22
N PHE A 47 -12.72 -10.92 2.82
CA PHE A 47 -12.68 -10.63 4.26
C PHE A 47 -13.58 -9.44 4.60
N HIS A 48 -13.51 -8.36 3.83
CA HIS A 48 -14.37 -7.19 4.03
C HIS A 48 -15.83 -7.47 3.68
N ALA A 49 -16.09 -8.21 2.59
CA ALA A 49 -17.44 -8.66 2.24
C ALA A 49 -18.08 -9.53 3.34
N ALA A 50 -17.30 -10.44 3.94
CA ALA A 50 -17.77 -11.25 5.06
C ALA A 50 -18.09 -10.39 6.30
N GLY A 51 -17.25 -9.39 6.61
CA GLY A 51 -17.51 -8.44 7.70
C GLY A 51 -18.80 -7.63 7.48
N ASP A 52 -19.01 -7.15 6.25
CA ASP A 52 -20.24 -6.45 5.86
C ASP A 52 -21.48 -7.37 5.96
N LEU A 53 -21.38 -8.61 5.47
CA LEU A 53 -22.47 -9.61 5.52
C LEU A 53 -22.98 -9.87 6.95
N VAL A 54 -22.08 -9.91 7.93
CA VAL A 54 -22.45 -10.13 9.34
C VAL A 54 -22.74 -8.83 10.10
N GLY A 55 -22.76 -7.68 9.40
CA GLY A 55 -23.09 -6.37 9.97
C GLY A 55 -22.00 -5.78 10.88
N LEU A 56 -20.74 -6.19 10.72
CA LEU A 56 -19.64 -5.59 11.48
C LEU A 56 -19.35 -4.17 10.97
N PRO A 57 -19.19 -3.17 11.86
CA PRO A 57 -18.76 -1.84 11.45
C PRO A 57 -17.44 -1.89 10.67
N VAL A 58 -17.34 -1.09 9.58
CA VAL A 58 -16.15 -1.06 8.70
C VAL A 58 -14.85 -0.90 9.46
N TRP A 59 -14.82 -0.02 10.46
CA TRP A 59 -13.63 0.21 11.28
C TRP A 59 -13.21 -1.05 12.06
N LEU A 60 -14.17 -1.83 12.57
CA LEU A 60 -13.87 -3.04 13.35
C LEU A 60 -13.34 -4.13 12.42
N THR A 61 -14.01 -4.35 11.28
CA THR A 61 -13.54 -5.27 10.22
C THR A 61 -12.12 -4.91 9.79
N GLN A 62 -11.84 -3.63 9.55
CA GLN A 62 -10.49 -3.15 9.24
C GLN A 62 -9.49 -3.49 10.36
N ARG A 63 -9.79 -3.23 11.64
CA ARG A 63 -8.86 -3.56 12.73
C ARG A 63 -8.62 -5.06 12.88
N LEU A 64 -9.64 -5.89 12.66
CA LEU A 64 -9.50 -7.34 12.63
C LEU A 64 -8.62 -7.80 11.46
N TRP A 65 -8.77 -7.20 10.27
CA TRP A 65 -7.92 -7.46 9.12
C TRP A 65 -6.46 -7.15 9.41
N LEU A 66 -6.15 -5.94 9.90
CA LEU A 66 -4.79 -5.53 10.24
C LEU A 66 -4.17 -6.45 11.31
N SER A 67 -4.96 -6.80 12.32
CA SER A 67 -4.54 -7.73 13.38
C SER A 67 -4.26 -9.13 12.84
N LEU A 68 -5.05 -9.60 11.87
CA LEU A 68 -4.85 -10.87 11.20
C LEU A 68 -3.54 -10.88 10.42
N VAL A 69 -3.20 -9.81 9.69
CA VAL A 69 -1.92 -9.69 8.96
C VAL A 69 -0.73 -9.79 9.92
N VAL A 70 -0.74 -9.03 11.01
CA VAL A 70 0.34 -9.05 12.02
C VAL A 70 0.42 -10.42 12.71
N SER A 71 -0.72 -11.01 13.07
CA SER A 71 -0.80 -12.33 13.68
C SER A 71 -0.30 -13.43 12.74
N CYS A 72 -0.62 -13.33 11.46
CA CYS A 72 -0.15 -14.25 10.43
C CYS A 72 1.38 -14.23 10.33
N ALA A 73 2.00 -13.04 10.33
CA ALA A 73 3.45 -12.92 10.36
C ALA A 73 4.06 -13.55 11.62
N PHE A 74 3.50 -13.25 12.80
CA PHE A 74 3.96 -13.80 14.08
C PHE A 74 3.92 -15.33 14.10
N TRP A 75 2.73 -15.91 13.88
CA TRP A 75 2.54 -17.35 13.97
C TRP A 75 3.31 -18.09 12.86
N GLY A 76 3.36 -17.52 11.66
CA GLY A 76 4.15 -18.09 10.56
C GLY A 76 5.63 -18.19 10.92
N ALA A 77 6.23 -17.10 11.39
CA ALA A 77 7.64 -17.09 11.78
C ALA A 77 7.92 -18.03 12.96
N LEU A 78 7.02 -18.09 13.95
CA LEU A 78 7.12 -19.01 15.08
C LEU A 78 7.13 -20.47 14.60
N ARG A 79 6.14 -20.87 13.79
CA ARG A 79 6.03 -22.24 13.27
C ARG A 79 7.20 -22.62 12.37
N LEU A 80 7.69 -21.69 11.57
CA LEU A 80 8.88 -21.93 10.75
C LEU A 80 10.13 -22.11 11.63
N ALA A 81 10.32 -21.27 12.65
CA ALA A 81 11.46 -21.40 13.56
C ALA A 81 11.43 -22.73 14.34
N GLU A 82 10.26 -23.17 14.80
CA GLU A 82 10.05 -24.50 15.40
C GLU A 82 10.44 -25.61 14.42
N ARG A 83 9.96 -25.54 13.18
CA ARG A 83 10.21 -26.54 12.13
C ARG A 83 11.68 -26.68 11.77
N LEU A 84 12.39 -25.56 11.74
CA LEU A 84 13.83 -25.53 11.47
C LEU A 84 14.67 -25.86 12.71
N ALA A 85 14.04 -26.14 13.86
CA ALA A 85 14.68 -26.26 15.16
C ALA A 85 15.61 -25.07 15.49
N ALA A 86 15.25 -23.88 15.01
CA ALA A 86 15.99 -22.67 15.27
C ALA A 86 15.72 -22.19 16.69
N GLY A 87 16.77 -22.14 17.51
CA GLY A 87 16.75 -21.67 18.89
C GLY A 87 15.85 -22.46 19.86
N SER A 88 15.45 -21.80 20.94
CA SER A 88 14.63 -22.29 22.06
C SER A 88 13.22 -21.67 22.08
N ASP A 89 12.30 -22.18 22.89
CA ASP A 89 10.91 -21.69 22.95
C ASP A 89 10.83 -20.17 23.22
N ARG A 90 11.56 -19.67 24.22
CA ARG A 90 11.58 -18.24 24.56
C ARG A 90 12.18 -17.37 23.46
N SER A 91 13.26 -17.84 22.83
CA SER A 91 13.88 -17.08 21.73
C SER A 91 13.02 -17.07 20.47
N ARG A 92 12.24 -18.13 20.21
CA ARG A 92 11.32 -18.18 19.06
C ARG A 92 10.18 -17.18 19.21
N LEU A 93 9.64 -17.02 20.42
CA LEU A 93 8.64 -15.98 20.71
C LEU A 93 9.19 -14.57 20.42
N LEU A 94 10.42 -14.27 20.88
CA LEU A 94 11.09 -13.02 20.56
C LEU A 94 11.26 -12.82 19.04
N GLY A 95 11.78 -13.82 18.33
CA GLY A 95 11.96 -13.71 16.88
C GLY A 95 10.67 -13.57 16.10
N ALA A 96 9.61 -14.28 16.51
CA ALA A 96 8.29 -14.16 15.92
C ALA A 96 7.69 -12.77 16.13
N ALA A 97 7.79 -12.21 17.35
CA ALA A 97 7.39 -10.84 17.63
C ALA A 97 8.23 -9.83 16.83
N GLY A 98 9.55 -10.01 16.81
CA GLY A 98 10.46 -9.17 16.02
C GLY A 98 10.11 -9.18 14.53
N TYR A 99 9.83 -10.35 13.96
CA TYR A 99 9.44 -10.48 12.56
C TYR A 99 8.10 -9.78 12.27
N ALA A 100 7.07 -10.02 13.09
CA ALA A 100 5.75 -9.43 12.90
C ALA A 100 5.77 -7.89 13.01
N LEU A 101 6.63 -7.36 13.86
CA LEU A 101 6.80 -5.93 14.12
C LEU A 101 7.97 -5.31 13.34
N TRP A 102 8.57 -6.06 12.42
CA TRP A 102 9.75 -5.59 11.69
C TRP A 102 9.40 -4.32 10.90
N PRO A 103 10.28 -3.30 10.85
CA PRO A 103 9.96 -2.01 10.23
C PRO A 103 9.41 -2.06 8.80
N THR A 104 9.77 -3.09 8.04
CA THR A 104 9.25 -3.33 6.68
C THR A 104 7.72 -3.51 6.66
N TYR A 105 7.16 -4.17 7.67
CA TYR A 105 5.71 -4.34 7.80
C TYR A 105 5.07 -3.17 8.52
N THR A 106 5.68 -2.72 9.61
CA THR A 106 5.21 -1.61 10.44
C THR A 106 5.01 -0.33 9.63
N THR A 107 5.86 -0.06 8.63
CA THR A 107 5.74 1.14 7.79
C THR A 107 4.45 1.16 6.97
N VAL A 108 3.93 0.01 6.53
CA VAL A 108 2.85 -0.05 5.52
C VAL A 108 1.57 -0.72 6.03
N VAL A 109 1.59 -1.49 7.12
CA VAL A 109 0.46 -2.34 7.50
C VAL A 109 -0.83 -1.55 7.70
N GLY A 110 -0.81 -0.36 8.31
CA GLY A 110 -2.01 0.44 8.54
C GLY A 110 -2.34 1.49 7.47
N SER A 111 -1.64 1.47 6.32
CA SER A 111 -1.91 2.33 5.15
C SER A 111 -2.16 1.54 3.88
N THR A 112 -1.42 0.45 3.71
CA THR A 112 -1.36 -0.37 2.51
C THR A 112 -1.11 -1.81 2.96
N SER A 113 -2.05 -2.39 3.71
CA SER A 113 -1.93 -3.73 4.29
C SER A 113 -1.65 -4.81 3.25
N ALA A 114 -2.15 -4.64 2.03
CA ALA A 114 -1.86 -5.52 0.89
C ALA A 114 -0.36 -5.58 0.53
N ALA A 115 0.44 -4.56 0.86
CA ALA A 115 1.89 -4.57 0.67
C ALA A 115 2.64 -5.37 1.75
N ALA A 116 2.09 -5.46 2.98
CA ALA A 116 2.66 -6.28 4.06
C ALA A 116 2.31 -7.77 3.93
N LEU A 117 1.13 -8.07 3.39
CA LEU A 117 0.54 -9.42 3.33
C LEU A 117 1.45 -10.48 2.68
N PRO A 118 2.11 -10.24 1.53
CA PRO A 118 3.07 -11.17 0.96
C PRO A 118 4.17 -11.61 1.93
N GLY A 119 4.74 -10.66 2.67
CA GLY A 119 5.77 -10.98 3.65
C GLY A 119 5.17 -11.70 4.87
N ALA A 120 4.01 -11.30 5.36
CA ALA A 120 3.34 -11.99 6.47
C ALA A 120 3.06 -13.48 6.18
N LEU A 121 2.80 -13.83 4.91
CA LEU A 121 2.56 -15.21 4.47
C LEU A 121 3.81 -15.97 4.02
N LEU A 122 4.95 -15.31 3.83
CA LEU A 122 6.19 -15.96 3.43
C LEU A 122 6.56 -17.18 4.30
N PRO A 123 6.51 -17.11 5.65
CA PRO A 123 6.82 -18.27 6.48
C PRO A 123 5.86 -19.44 6.26
N TRP A 124 4.58 -19.15 5.98
CA TRP A 124 3.55 -20.16 5.73
C TRP A 124 3.76 -20.84 4.38
N VAL A 125 4.17 -20.11 3.35
CA VAL A 125 4.52 -20.68 2.04
C VAL A 125 5.75 -21.60 2.14
N LEU A 126 6.72 -21.27 3.00
CA LEU A 126 7.91 -22.09 3.26
C LEU A 126 7.61 -23.36 4.06
N LEU A 127 6.68 -23.30 5.01
CA LEU A 127 6.47 -24.35 6.00
C LEU A 127 6.23 -25.75 5.39
N PRO A 128 5.38 -25.94 4.35
CA PRO A 128 5.23 -27.24 3.70
C PRO A 128 6.49 -27.72 2.97
N LEU A 129 7.28 -26.81 2.40
CA LEU A 129 8.51 -27.14 1.64
C LEU A 129 9.62 -27.66 2.55
N THR A 130 9.58 -27.31 3.83
CA THR A 130 10.53 -27.76 4.85
C THR A 130 10.19 -29.12 5.46
N ASP A 131 9.01 -29.69 5.17
CA ASP A 131 8.59 -30.94 5.78
C ASP A 131 9.18 -32.16 5.03
N PRO A 132 10.11 -32.93 5.63
CA PRO A 132 10.68 -34.10 4.98
C PRO A 132 9.68 -35.26 4.84
N ARG A 133 8.61 -35.28 5.65
CA ARG A 133 7.60 -36.36 5.68
C ARG A 133 6.65 -36.27 4.50
N LEU A 134 6.51 -35.09 3.90
CA LEU A 134 5.66 -34.91 2.73
C LEU A 134 6.38 -35.35 1.45
N THR A 135 5.61 -35.95 0.53
CA THR A 135 6.07 -36.17 -0.84
C THR A 135 6.32 -34.81 -1.52
N PRO A 136 7.25 -34.72 -2.49
CA PRO A 136 7.55 -33.46 -3.18
C PRO A 136 6.31 -32.79 -3.77
N ARG A 137 5.41 -33.58 -4.38
CA ARG A 137 4.15 -33.11 -4.95
C ARG A 137 3.25 -32.47 -3.88
N LEU A 138 3.07 -33.14 -2.73
CA LEU A 138 2.19 -32.64 -1.67
C LEU A 138 2.76 -31.41 -0.97
N ALA A 139 4.08 -31.38 -0.73
CA ALA A 139 4.77 -30.21 -0.19
C ALA A 139 4.61 -28.99 -1.13
N ALA A 140 4.87 -29.20 -2.42
CA ALA A 140 4.71 -28.16 -3.44
C ALA A 140 3.26 -27.67 -3.54
N ALA A 141 2.28 -28.57 -3.57
CA ALA A 141 0.86 -28.23 -3.62
C ALA A 141 0.41 -27.43 -2.39
N ARG A 142 0.73 -27.88 -1.18
CA ARG A 142 0.37 -27.15 0.05
C ARG A 142 1.02 -25.77 0.12
N SER A 143 2.27 -25.64 -0.32
CA SER A 143 2.95 -24.35 -0.41
C SER A 143 2.25 -23.42 -1.42
N ALA A 144 1.99 -23.91 -2.64
CA ALA A 144 1.37 -23.13 -3.70
C ALA A 144 -0.08 -22.72 -3.40
N LEU A 145 -0.85 -23.56 -2.69
CA LEU A 145 -2.23 -23.25 -2.28
C LEU A 145 -2.34 -22.06 -1.32
N LEU A 146 -1.24 -21.68 -0.65
CA LEU A 146 -1.19 -20.51 0.23
C LEU A 146 -0.84 -19.22 -0.51
N ILE A 147 -0.26 -19.31 -1.71
CA ILE A 147 0.19 -18.14 -2.49
C ILE A 147 -0.96 -17.21 -2.90
N PRO A 148 -2.18 -17.67 -3.27
CA PRO A 148 -3.29 -16.77 -3.55
C PRO A 148 -3.64 -15.86 -2.37
N LEU A 149 -3.39 -16.30 -1.14
CA LEU A 149 -3.61 -15.51 0.07
C LEU A 149 -2.59 -14.37 0.23
N MET A 150 -1.47 -14.37 -0.51
CA MET A 150 -0.52 -13.25 -0.53
C MET A 150 -1.10 -12.01 -1.23
N GLY A 151 -2.16 -12.20 -2.02
CA GLY A 151 -2.79 -11.16 -2.81
C GLY A 151 -2.11 -10.89 -4.15
N GLY A 152 -2.88 -10.28 -5.05
CA GLY A 152 -2.44 -9.86 -6.39
C GLY A 152 -2.31 -8.35 -6.55
N VAL A 153 -2.63 -7.55 -5.51
CA VAL A 153 -2.65 -6.07 -5.57
C VAL A 153 -1.30 -5.52 -6.02
N ASN A 154 -0.20 -6.11 -5.50
CA ASN A 154 1.14 -5.78 -5.93
C ASN A 154 1.90 -7.06 -6.29
N ALA A 155 1.82 -7.45 -7.55
CA ALA A 155 2.49 -8.64 -8.10
C ALA A 155 3.99 -8.68 -7.73
N ALA A 156 4.68 -7.54 -7.81
CA ALA A 156 6.09 -7.46 -7.47
C ALA A 156 6.36 -7.74 -5.98
N SER A 157 5.45 -7.36 -5.06
CA SER A 157 5.58 -7.69 -3.62
C SER A 157 5.43 -9.19 -3.38
N THR A 158 4.48 -9.83 -4.06
CA THR A 158 4.27 -11.28 -4.01
C THR A 158 5.50 -12.01 -4.54
N LEU A 159 5.99 -11.65 -5.73
CA LEU A 159 7.20 -12.26 -6.31
C LEU A 159 8.46 -12.04 -5.46
N ALA A 160 8.65 -10.82 -4.93
CA ALA A 160 9.78 -10.51 -4.04
C ALA A 160 9.73 -11.36 -2.75
N SER A 161 8.54 -11.60 -2.21
CA SER A 161 8.36 -12.47 -1.04
C SER A 161 8.45 -13.96 -1.37
N LEU A 162 8.25 -14.39 -2.62
CA LEU A 162 8.48 -15.76 -3.07
C LEU A 162 9.95 -16.07 -3.37
N LEU A 163 10.80 -15.05 -3.56
CA LEU A 163 12.23 -15.21 -3.81
C LEU A 163 12.94 -16.09 -2.74
N PRO A 164 12.75 -15.86 -1.41
CA PRO A 164 13.33 -16.75 -0.40
C PRO A 164 12.87 -18.20 -0.52
N ALA A 165 11.62 -18.46 -0.94
CA ALA A 165 11.13 -19.83 -1.16
C ALA A 165 11.81 -20.50 -2.37
N GLY A 166 12.00 -19.76 -3.46
CA GLY A 166 12.79 -20.24 -4.60
C GLY A 166 14.23 -20.56 -4.21
N LEU A 167 14.90 -19.65 -3.47
CA LEU A 167 16.26 -19.86 -2.96
C LEU A 167 16.34 -21.04 -1.98
N TYR A 168 15.30 -21.27 -1.18
CA TYR A 168 15.23 -22.44 -0.30
C TYR A 168 15.28 -23.76 -1.09
N LEU A 169 14.49 -23.86 -2.17
CA LEU A 169 14.49 -25.02 -3.05
C LEU A 169 15.84 -25.21 -3.76
N LEU A 170 16.45 -24.13 -4.23
CA LEU A 170 17.74 -24.16 -4.93
C LEU A 170 18.90 -24.58 -4.04
N THR A 171 18.81 -24.33 -2.73
CA THR A 171 19.85 -24.67 -1.76
C THR A 171 19.71 -26.06 -1.15
N ARG A 172 18.66 -26.82 -1.50
CA ARG A 172 18.52 -28.22 -1.07
C ARG A 172 19.64 -29.10 -1.67
N PRO A 173 20.01 -30.21 -1.00
CA PRO A 173 20.96 -31.18 -1.56
C PRO A 173 20.57 -31.60 -2.98
N ALA A 174 21.56 -31.72 -3.86
CA ALA A 174 21.32 -32.18 -5.22
C ALA A 174 20.78 -33.62 -5.18
N GLY A 175 19.64 -33.85 -5.85
CA GLY A 175 19.02 -35.18 -5.86
C GLY A 175 17.60 -35.17 -6.43
N PRO A 176 16.97 -36.37 -6.51
CA PRO A 176 15.62 -36.53 -7.06
C PRO A 176 14.57 -35.68 -6.34
N ARG A 177 14.66 -35.59 -5.00
CA ARG A 177 13.72 -34.79 -4.19
C ARG A 177 13.75 -33.31 -4.56
N ARG A 178 14.93 -32.71 -4.70
CA ARG A 178 15.07 -31.29 -5.10
C ARG A 178 14.46 -31.05 -6.48
N ARG A 179 14.79 -31.90 -7.46
CA ARG A 179 14.25 -31.79 -8.82
C ARG A 179 12.72 -31.92 -8.82
N ALA A 180 12.19 -32.90 -8.10
CA ALA A 180 10.75 -33.10 -7.99
C ALA A 180 10.05 -31.92 -7.30
N LEU A 181 10.62 -31.37 -6.22
CA LEU A 181 10.06 -30.19 -5.56
C LEU A 181 9.98 -29.00 -6.52
N ILE A 182 11.06 -28.70 -7.24
CA ILE A 182 11.09 -27.59 -8.21
C ILE A 182 10.11 -27.87 -9.36
N ALA A 183 10.12 -29.07 -9.93
CA ALA A 183 9.28 -29.45 -11.05
C ALA A 183 7.77 -29.39 -10.72
N TRP A 184 7.38 -29.68 -9.48
CA TRP A 184 6.00 -29.51 -9.04
C TRP A 184 5.68 -28.08 -8.61
N TRP A 185 6.58 -27.43 -7.86
CA TRP A 185 6.30 -26.12 -7.27
C TRP A 185 6.19 -25.04 -8.32
N THR A 186 7.10 -24.97 -9.30
CA THR A 186 7.09 -23.92 -10.34
C THR A 186 5.76 -23.81 -11.10
N PRO A 187 5.21 -24.89 -11.72
CA PRO A 187 3.93 -24.79 -12.41
C PRO A 187 2.75 -24.53 -11.46
N LEU A 188 2.82 -25.02 -10.22
CA LEU A 188 1.78 -24.76 -9.22
C LEU A 188 1.77 -23.29 -8.76
N VAL A 189 2.94 -22.66 -8.63
CA VAL A 189 3.03 -21.21 -8.38
C VAL A 189 2.44 -20.43 -9.54
N ALA A 190 2.81 -20.79 -10.78
CA ALA A 190 2.26 -20.14 -11.97
C ALA A 190 0.72 -20.25 -12.03
N ALA A 191 0.17 -21.43 -11.71
CA ALA A 191 -1.28 -21.62 -11.61
C ALA A 191 -1.89 -20.79 -10.47
N ALA A 192 -1.26 -20.75 -9.29
CA ALA A 192 -1.73 -20.00 -8.13
C ALA A 192 -1.74 -18.49 -8.34
N THR A 193 -0.89 -17.97 -9.22
CA THR A 193 -0.80 -16.54 -9.55
C THR A 193 -1.47 -16.16 -10.87
N ALA A 194 -1.93 -17.13 -11.67
CA ALA A 194 -2.50 -16.91 -12.99
C ALA A 194 -3.68 -15.92 -12.98
N TRP A 195 -4.51 -15.97 -11.93
CA TRP A 195 -5.73 -15.17 -11.82
C TRP A 195 -5.48 -13.66 -11.78
N TRP A 196 -4.32 -13.19 -11.29
CA TRP A 196 -3.90 -11.79 -11.41
C TRP A 196 -2.81 -11.59 -12.46
N THR A 197 -2.00 -12.61 -12.77
CA THR A 197 -0.95 -12.50 -13.79
C THR A 197 -1.54 -12.28 -15.18
N VAL A 198 -2.61 -12.99 -15.54
CA VAL A 198 -3.25 -12.84 -16.86
C VAL A 198 -3.85 -11.44 -17.04
N PRO A 199 -4.68 -10.91 -16.12
CA PRO A 199 -5.13 -9.51 -16.20
C PRO A 199 -3.99 -8.49 -16.22
N LEU A 200 -2.92 -8.73 -15.46
CA LEU A 200 -1.74 -7.86 -15.47
C LEU A 200 -1.03 -7.83 -16.84
N LEU A 201 -0.93 -8.98 -17.52
CA LEU A 201 -0.38 -9.05 -18.87
C LEU A 201 -1.29 -8.35 -19.90
N LEU A 202 -2.61 -8.49 -19.75
CA LEU A 202 -3.58 -7.76 -20.57
C LEU A 202 -3.46 -6.25 -20.35
N LEU A 203 -3.34 -5.80 -19.11
CA LEU A 203 -3.09 -4.40 -18.78
C LEU A 203 -1.77 -3.92 -19.39
N GLY A 204 -0.69 -4.72 -19.33
CA GLY A 204 0.58 -4.37 -19.94
C GLY A 204 0.56 -4.28 -21.47
N GLY A 205 -0.30 -5.06 -22.13
CA GLY A 205 -0.43 -5.08 -23.60
C GLY A 205 -1.45 -4.10 -24.18
N TYR A 206 -2.54 -3.84 -23.45
CA TYR A 206 -3.70 -3.07 -23.94
C TYR A 206 -4.08 -1.87 -23.07
N GLY A 207 -3.55 -1.77 -21.85
CA GLY A 207 -3.80 -0.67 -20.94
C GLY A 207 -2.87 0.52 -21.15
N GLU A 208 -3.17 1.63 -20.48
CA GLU A 208 -2.31 2.81 -20.47
C GLU A 208 -1.11 2.60 -19.54
N ASN A 209 0.09 2.95 -20.01
CA ASN A 209 1.29 2.86 -19.18
C ASN A 209 1.35 4.03 -18.19
N PHE A 210 0.85 3.82 -16.98
CA PHE A 210 0.87 4.82 -15.90
C PHE A 210 2.21 4.89 -15.15
N MET A 211 3.14 3.95 -15.37
CA MET A 211 4.42 3.86 -14.63
C MET A 211 5.32 5.11 -14.71
N PRO A 212 5.30 5.93 -15.77
CA PRO A 212 6.06 7.19 -15.79
C PRO A 212 5.49 8.28 -14.88
N TYR A 213 4.25 8.14 -14.41
CA TYR A 213 3.53 9.15 -13.63
C TYR A 213 3.49 8.87 -12.12
N VAL A 214 4.12 7.77 -11.69
CA VAL A 214 4.27 7.41 -10.29
C VAL A 214 5.66 7.80 -9.79
N GLU A 215 6.24 7.04 -8.86
CA GLU A 215 7.57 7.30 -8.32
C GLU A 215 8.71 7.05 -9.31
N THR A 216 9.86 7.72 -9.17
CA THR A 216 11.06 7.45 -10.00
C THR A 216 12.01 6.44 -9.33
N ALA A 217 12.89 5.80 -10.11
CA ALA A 217 13.92 4.93 -9.55
C ALA A 217 14.84 5.67 -8.57
N ARG A 218 15.16 6.93 -8.87
CA ARG A 218 15.95 7.80 -7.96
C ARG A 218 15.26 7.97 -6.60
N THR A 219 13.95 8.21 -6.60
CA THR A 219 13.18 8.40 -5.37
C THR A 219 13.09 7.10 -4.56
N THR A 220 12.81 5.98 -5.23
CA THR A 220 12.63 4.68 -4.56
C THR A 220 13.92 4.10 -4.01
N THR A 221 15.06 4.41 -4.61
CA THR A 221 16.34 3.89 -4.16
C THR A 221 17.07 4.82 -3.20
N SER A 222 16.73 6.11 -3.12
CA SER A 222 17.46 7.11 -2.33
C SER A 222 17.50 6.82 -0.83
N THR A 223 16.51 6.11 -0.29
CA THR A 223 16.43 5.75 1.13
C THR A 223 17.02 4.37 1.44
N MET A 224 17.43 3.61 0.42
CA MET A 224 17.90 2.22 0.58
C MET A 224 19.39 2.13 0.90
N SER A 225 19.84 2.83 1.94
CA SER A 225 21.19 2.63 2.47
C SER A 225 21.33 1.22 3.08
N ALA A 226 22.56 0.75 3.29
CA ALA A 226 22.80 -0.55 3.93
C ALA A 226 22.17 -0.65 5.33
N THR A 227 22.15 0.45 6.08
CA THR A 227 21.51 0.51 7.40
C THR A 227 19.99 0.35 7.29
N GLU A 228 19.37 1.02 6.32
CA GLU A 228 17.92 0.95 6.10
C GLU A 228 17.47 -0.40 5.52
N LEU A 229 18.31 -1.02 4.68
CA LEU A 229 18.14 -2.40 4.23
C LEU A 229 18.02 -3.36 5.43
N LEU A 230 18.98 -3.29 6.35
CA LEU A 230 19.08 -4.19 7.50
C LEU A 230 17.96 -3.93 8.51
N ARG A 231 17.65 -2.67 8.78
CA ARG A 231 16.56 -2.30 9.69
C ARG A 231 15.19 -2.61 9.14
N GLY A 232 15.03 -2.78 7.82
CA GLY A 232 13.71 -2.92 7.20
C GLY A 232 13.03 -1.59 6.86
N ALA A 233 13.77 -0.49 6.86
CA ALA A 233 13.24 0.88 6.86
C ALA A 233 13.52 1.62 5.52
N GLY A 234 13.72 0.85 4.43
CA GLY A 234 14.08 1.39 3.12
C GLY A 234 12.89 1.91 2.30
N ASN A 235 11.65 1.84 2.80
CA ASN A 235 10.48 2.37 2.11
C ASN A 235 10.52 3.91 2.11
N TRP A 236 10.77 4.48 0.93
CA TRP A 236 10.92 5.93 0.72
C TRP A 236 9.69 6.76 1.12
N VAL A 237 8.49 6.19 1.04
CA VAL A 237 7.24 6.89 1.42
C VAL A 237 7.23 7.22 2.92
N GLY A 238 7.92 6.41 3.74
CA GLY A 238 8.07 6.68 5.18
C GLY A 238 8.84 7.96 5.50
N TYR A 239 9.57 8.52 4.53
CA TYR A 239 10.37 9.74 4.67
C TYR A 239 9.62 10.99 4.17
N LEU A 240 8.40 10.86 3.63
CA LEU A 240 7.61 11.99 3.19
C LEU A 240 6.93 12.70 4.37
N ASN A 241 7.17 14.00 4.47
CA ASN A 241 6.55 14.88 5.45
C ASN A 241 6.22 16.22 4.79
N PHE A 242 4.94 16.56 4.75
CA PHE A 242 4.40 17.77 4.12
C PHE A 242 3.75 18.69 5.17
N GLY A 243 4.43 18.87 6.31
CA GLY A 243 3.85 19.49 7.52
C GLY A 243 3.36 18.41 8.48
N GLU A 244 2.72 17.38 7.95
CA GLU A 244 2.45 16.13 8.64
C GLU A 244 3.10 14.93 7.92
N PRO A 245 3.53 13.89 8.66
CA PRO A 245 4.00 12.65 8.06
C PRO A 245 2.94 11.96 7.20
N TRP A 246 3.28 11.61 5.96
CA TRP A 246 2.37 10.86 5.09
C TRP A 246 2.09 9.44 5.62
N LEU A 247 3.15 8.75 6.06
CA LEU A 247 3.03 7.50 6.81
C LEU A 247 3.55 7.73 8.24
N PRO A 248 2.70 7.93 9.26
CA PRO A 248 3.17 8.21 10.62
C PRO A 248 4.06 7.10 11.19
N ALA A 249 3.74 5.83 10.91
CA ALA A 249 4.57 4.69 11.27
C ALA A 249 5.92 4.68 10.55
N GLY A 250 5.92 4.95 9.23
CA GLY A 250 7.14 5.05 8.44
C GLY A 250 8.05 6.19 8.92
N TRP A 251 7.47 7.33 9.27
CA TRP A 251 8.19 8.46 9.83
C TRP A 251 8.78 8.14 11.20
N ALA A 252 8.03 7.46 12.07
CA ALA A 252 8.54 6.98 13.34
C ALA A 252 9.72 6.01 13.15
N VAL A 253 9.61 5.10 12.19
CA VAL A 253 10.69 4.19 11.79
C VAL A 253 11.94 4.94 11.32
N ALA A 254 11.77 6.02 10.56
CA ALA A 254 12.88 6.81 10.03
C ALA A 254 13.53 7.73 11.09
N THR A 255 12.74 8.35 11.96
CA THR A 255 13.17 9.52 12.76
C THR A 255 13.17 9.31 14.27
N SER A 256 12.43 8.34 14.81
CA SER A 256 12.39 8.13 16.27
C SER A 256 13.68 7.45 16.74
N VAL A 257 14.41 8.12 17.64
CA VAL A 257 15.66 7.61 18.23
C VAL A 257 15.46 6.21 18.83
N LEU A 258 14.33 5.98 19.51
CA LEU A 258 14.03 4.69 20.12
C LEU A 258 13.77 3.61 19.06
N VAL A 259 12.95 3.90 18.05
CA VAL A 259 12.64 2.93 16.98
C VAL A 259 13.89 2.61 16.16
N VAL A 260 14.68 3.64 15.83
CA VAL A 260 15.98 3.52 15.15
C VAL A 260 16.93 2.64 15.96
N GLY A 261 17.16 2.96 17.24
CA GLY A 261 18.08 2.22 18.11
C GLY A 261 17.67 0.76 18.29
N CYS A 262 16.41 0.50 18.59
CA CYS A 262 15.89 -0.85 18.79
C CYS A 262 15.91 -1.68 17.49
N SER A 263 15.52 -1.11 16.34
CA SER A 263 15.57 -1.82 15.05
C SER A 263 17.00 -2.08 14.57
N ALA A 264 17.92 -1.14 14.78
CA ALA A 264 19.34 -1.33 14.50
C ALA A 264 19.94 -2.44 15.39
N LEU A 265 19.61 -2.46 16.68
CA LEU A 265 20.01 -3.52 17.59
C LEU A 265 19.44 -4.87 17.18
N ALA A 266 18.16 -4.94 16.81
CA ALA A 266 17.52 -6.15 16.31
C ALA A 266 18.25 -6.70 15.08
N ALA A 267 18.56 -5.82 14.12
CA ALA A 267 19.29 -6.18 12.91
C ALA A 267 20.72 -6.64 13.22
N ALA A 268 21.43 -5.97 14.13
CA ALA A 268 22.78 -6.34 14.54
C ALA A 268 22.82 -7.71 15.24
N LEU A 269 21.89 -7.97 16.17
CA LEU A 269 21.76 -9.27 16.82
C LEU A 269 21.35 -10.37 15.82
N GLY A 270 20.45 -10.04 14.89
CA GLY A 270 20.05 -10.93 13.80
C GLY A 270 21.22 -11.33 12.90
N LEU A 271 22.00 -10.35 12.45
CA LEU A 271 23.21 -10.56 11.67
C LEU A 271 24.26 -11.37 12.44
N ALA A 272 24.49 -11.05 13.72
CA ALA A 272 25.43 -11.79 14.56
C ALA A 272 25.02 -13.25 14.73
N GLY A 273 23.72 -13.54 14.84
CA GLY A 273 23.19 -14.90 14.83
C GLY A 273 23.39 -15.62 13.50
N LEU A 274 23.11 -14.94 12.38
CA LEU A 274 23.29 -15.46 11.03
C LEU A 274 24.77 -15.74 10.70
N ALA A 275 25.68 -14.94 11.25
CA ALA A 275 27.12 -15.11 11.09
C ALA A 275 27.67 -16.37 11.77
N ARG A 276 26.96 -16.91 12.79
CA ARG A 276 27.40 -18.11 13.49
C ARG A 276 27.43 -19.33 12.54
N ARG A 277 28.42 -20.20 12.74
CA ARG A 277 28.61 -21.41 11.91
C ARG A 277 27.56 -22.49 12.17
N ASP A 278 26.98 -22.51 13.37
CA ASP A 278 25.98 -23.49 13.81
C ASP A 278 24.53 -23.07 13.49
N MET A 279 24.32 -22.02 12.69
CA MET A 279 22.99 -21.56 12.30
C MET A 279 22.27 -22.61 11.44
N PRO A 280 21.08 -23.10 11.83
CA PRO A 280 20.27 -23.97 10.98
C PRO A 280 19.94 -23.29 9.66
N GLU A 281 20.03 -24.04 8.56
CA GLU A 281 19.75 -23.54 7.21
C GLU A 281 20.58 -22.30 6.79
N ARG A 282 21.75 -22.10 7.39
CA ARG A 282 22.62 -20.92 7.17
C ARG A 282 22.83 -20.57 5.71
N ARG A 283 23.09 -21.58 4.85
CA ARG A 283 23.36 -21.36 3.43
C ARG A 283 22.20 -20.63 2.74
N TRP A 284 20.97 -21.07 3.00
CA TRP A 284 19.76 -20.48 2.45
C TRP A 284 19.55 -19.05 2.97
N LEU A 285 19.69 -18.86 4.28
CA LEU A 285 19.46 -17.57 4.91
C LEU A 285 20.49 -16.52 4.47
N VAL A 286 21.77 -16.88 4.44
CA VAL A 286 22.84 -16.00 3.94
C VAL A 286 22.62 -15.67 2.47
N LEU A 287 22.29 -16.66 1.64
CA LEU A 287 22.00 -16.41 0.23
C LEU A 287 20.80 -15.46 0.06
N THR A 288 19.75 -15.63 0.86
CA THR A 288 18.59 -14.74 0.85
C THR A 288 18.98 -13.30 1.16
N VAL A 289 19.78 -13.07 2.21
CA VAL A 289 20.25 -11.72 2.58
C VAL A 289 21.16 -11.14 1.50
N LEU A 290 22.12 -11.92 0.98
CA LEU A 290 23.04 -11.44 -0.06
C LEU A 290 22.33 -11.13 -1.37
N THR A 291 21.38 -11.96 -1.81
CA THR A 291 20.58 -11.70 -3.01
C THR A 291 19.71 -10.46 -2.83
N ALA A 292 19.02 -10.32 -1.69
CA ALA A 292 18.22 -9.13 -1.43
C ALA A 292 19.10 -7.87 -1.32
N ALA A 293 20.28 -7.95 -0.71
CA ALA A 293 21.24 -6.86 -0.64
C ALA A 293 21.73 -6.44 -2.03
N LEU A 294 22.06 -7.41 -2.90
CA LEU A 294 22.47 -7.11 -4.27
C LEU A 294 21.37 -6.39 -5.04
N ILE A 295 20.11 -6.82 -4.91
CA ILE A 295 18.97 -6.19 -5.59
C ILE A 295 18.72 -4.77 -5.05
N THR A 296 18.72 -4.60 -3.74
CA THR A 296 18.26 -3.37 -3.10
C THR A 296 19.34 -2.28 -3.05
N LEU A 297 20.60 -2.64 -2.83
CA LEU A 297 21.69 -1.67 -2.75
C LEU A 297 22.21 -1.24 -4.13
N ALA A 298 21.97 -2.04 -5.17
CA ALA A 298 22.47 -1.77 -6.51
C ALA A 298 22.00 -0.42 -7.09
N GLY A 299 20.80 0.05 -6.72
CA GLY A 299 20.26 1.33 -7.18
C GLY A 299 20.52 2.51 -6.23
N TYR A 300 21.11 2.28 -5.05
CA TYR A 300 21.33 3.33 -4.05
C TYR A 300 22.55 4.17 -4.42
N GLY A 301 22.32 5.47 -4.68
CA GLY A 301 23.35 6.44 -5.09
C GLY A 301 23.83 7.38 -3.98
N GLY A 302 23.44 7.15 -2.72
CA GLY A 302 23.86 7.99 -1.59
C GLY A 302 25.28 7.71 -1.11
N ALA A 303 25.62 8.16 0.10
CA ALA A 303 26.93 7.91 0.70
C ALA A 303 27.21 6.40 0.80
N LEU A 304 28.38 5.96 0.32
CA LEU A 304 28.75 4.54 0.16
C LEU A 304 27.80 3.74 -0.75
N GLY A 305 27.16 4.42 -1.72
CA GLY A 305 26.28 3.80 -2.70
C GLY A 305 27.01 3.00 -3.79
N ALA A 306 26.23 2.29 -4.61
CA ALA A 306 26.78 1.48 -5.69
C ALA A 306 27.39 2.36 -6.80
N PRO A 307 28.59 2.06 -7.32
CA PRO A 307 29.24 2.87 -8.36
C PRO A 307 28.47 2.87 -9.68
N PHE A 308 27.64 1.84 -9.92
CA PHE A 308 26.79 1.68 -11.11
C PHE A 308 25.32 1.99 -10.86
N HIS A 309 24.98 2.71 -9.79
CA HIS A 309 23.59 2.99 -9.41
C HIS A 309 22.77 3.65 -10.52
N GLY A 310 23.37 4.54 -11.33
CA GLY A 310 22.68 5.21 -12.43
C GLY A 310 22.17 4.23 -13.50
N ALA A 311 22.96 3.21 -13.85
CA ALA A 311 22.54 2.18 -14.82
C ALA A 311 21.39 1.32 -14.26
N VAL A 312 21.46 0.96 -12.98
CA VAL A 312 20.40 0.20 -12.32
C VAL A 312 19.12 1.02 -12.21
N GLN A 313 19.23 2.31 -11.88
CA GLN A 313 18.09 3.23 -11.87
C GLN A 313 17.46 3.34 -13.27
N GLN A 314 18.25 3.40 -14.35
CA GLN A 314 17.72 3.38 -15.72
C GLN A 314 16.95 2.09 -16.03
N TRP A 315 17.43 0.93 -15.57
CA TRP A 315 16.68 -0.33 -15.73
C TRP A 315 15.38 -0.32 -14.92
N LEU A 316 15.40 0.21 -13.69
CA LEU A 316 14.23 0.37 -12.82
C LEU A 316 13.26 1.46 -13.31
N ASP A 317 13.70 2.39 -14.15
CA ASP A 317 12.79 3.32 -14.84
C ASP A 317 12.26 2.75 -16.16
N GLY A 318 12.97 1.78 -16.77
CA GLY A 318 12.59 1.07 -17.99
C GLY A 318 12.00 -0.32 -17.74
N ALA A 319 12.66 -1.36 -18.25
CA ALA A 319 12.14 -2.73 -18.29
C ALA A 319 11.84 -3.35 -16.92
N LEU A 320 12.48 -2.86 -15.85
CA LEU A 320 12.28 -3.34 -14.47
C LEU A 320 11.39 -2.40 -13.65
N ALA A 321 10.66 -1.48 -14.28
CA ALA A 321 9.72 -0.58 -13.61
C ALA A 321 8.77 -1.26 -12.61
N PRO A 322 8.22 -2.46 -12.85
CA PRO A 322 7.39 -3.14 -11.84
C PRO A 322 8.10 -3.40 -10.49
N PHE A 323 9.43 -3.48 -10.50
CA PHE A 323 10.29 -3.70 -9.33
C PHE A 323 10.96 -2.43 -8.80
N ARG A 324 10.62 -1.24 -9.33
CA ARG A 324 11.19 0.07 -8.93
C ARG A 324 11.13 0.30 -7.42
N ASN A 325 10.01 -0.05 -6.79
CA ASN A 325 9.88 -0.11 -5.34
C ASN A 325 10.66 -1.31 -4.76
N ILE A 326 11.97 -1.14 -4.61
CA ILE A 326 12.92 -2.19 -4.19
C ILE A 326 12.76 -2.66 -2.73
N TYR A 327 12.12 -1.88 -1.86
CA TYR A 327 11.89 -2.27 -0.45
C TYR A 327 11.10 -3.57 -0.30
N LYS A 328 10.34 -3.97 -1.34
CA LYS A 328 9.57 -5.22 -1.39
C LYS A 328 10.44 -6.46 -1.14
N PHE A 329 11.73 -6.41 -1.46
CA PHE A 329 12.68 -7.51 -1.23
C PHE A 329 13.17 -7.61 0.23
N GLN A 330 12.85 -6.65 1.09
CA GLN A 330 13.26 -6.67 2.51
C GLN A 330 12.54 -7.75 3.34
N THR A 331 11.44 -8.32 2.85
CA THR A 331 10.68 -9.37 3.57
C THR A 331 11.54 -10.62 3.84
N GLY A 332 12.38 -11.02 2.88
CA GLY A 332 13.33 -12.11 3.04
C GLY A 332 14.46 -11.79 4.03
N VAL A 333 14.94 -10.53 4.02
CA VAL A 333 15.97 -10.05 4.96
C VAL A 333 15.41 -10.04 6.39
N ALA A 334 14.19 -9.50 6.58
CA ALA A 334 13.51 -9.50 7.87
C ALA A 334 13.37 -10.91 8.43
N LEU A 335 12.97 -11.90 7.62
CA LEU A 335 12.85 -13.29 8.04
C LEU A 335 14.21 -13.87 8.47
N ALA A 336 15.26 -13.64 7.67
CA ALA A 336 16.59 -14.15 7.96
C ALA A 336 17.20 -13.53 9.24
N LEU A 337 17.02 -12.23 9.44
CA LEU A 337 17.49 -11.53 10.63
C LEU A 337 16.69 -11.95 11.87
N ALA A 338 15.37 -12.13 11.76
CA ALA A 338 14.56 -12.66 12.85
C ALA A 338 15.01 -14.06 13.26
N LEU A 339 15.25 -14.98 12.31
CA LEU A 339 15.78 -16.32 12.60
C LEU A 339 17.19 -16.27 13.19
N GLY A 340 18.03 -15.34 12.74
CA GLY A 340 19.33 -15.07 13.35
C GLY A 340 19.21 -14.63 14.81
N LEU A 341 18.28 -13.73 15.12
CA LEU A 341 18.01 -13.26 16.49
C LEU A 341 17.55 -14.42 17.39
N VAL A 342 16.66 -15.28 16.88
CA VAL A 342 16.23 -16.51 17.55
C VAL A 342 17.45 -17.37 17.90
N HIS A 343 18.30 -17.64 16.92
CA HIS A 343 19.44 -18.54 17.09
C HIS A 343 20.50 -17.98 18.04
N LEU A 344 20.85 -16.70 17.92
CA LEU A 344 21.83 -16.05 18.77
C LEU A 344 21.45 -16.12 20.24
N THR A 345 20.23 -15.69 20.57
CA THR A 345 19.75 -15.62 21.96
C THR A 345 19.60 -17.01 22.60
N ALA A 346 19.23 -18.01 21.81
CA ALA A 346 19.23 -19.41 22.25
C ALA A 346 20.64 -19.97 22.46
N ALA A 347 21.57 -19.65 21.57
CA ALA A 347 22.95 -20.09 21.70
C ALA A 347 23.64 -19.47 22.93
N LEU A 348 23.37 -18.19 23.22
CA LEU A 348 23.84 -17.53 24.43
C LEU A 348 23.29 -18.18 25.70
N THR A 349 22.02 -18.58 25.68
CA THR A 349 21.36 -19.32 26.77
C THR A 349 22.03 -20.66 27.03
N ARG A 350 22.37 -21.41 25.97
CA ARG A 350 23.05 -22.71 26.06
C ARG A 350 24.51 -22.60 26.50
N ALA A 351 25.18 -21.48 26.21
CA ALA A 351 26.60 -21.31 26.51
C ALA A 351 26.90 -21.25 28.02
N THR A 352 26.05 -20.60 28.83
CA THR A 352 26.28 -20.48 30.29
C THR A 352 24.97 -20.31 31.06
N ALA A 353 24.88 -20.87 32.27
CA ALA A 353 23.72 -20.69 33.16
C ALA A 353 23.45 -19.21 33.51
N ARG A 354 24.49 -18.37 33.54
CA ARG A 354 24.38 -16.92 33.77
C ARG A 354 23.65 -16.17 32.64
N ARG A 355 23.65 -16.73 31.42
CA ARG A 355 23.01 -16.13 30.23
C ARG A 355 21.63 -16.71 29.93
N ARG A 356 21.01 -17.44 30.87
CA ARG A 356 19.66 -18.01 30.71
C ARG A 356 18.55 -17.00 30.41
N HIS A 357 18.79 -15.73 30.72
CA HIS A 357 17.87 -14.62 30.48
C HIS A 357 18.15 -13.87 29.17
N ALA A 358 19.10 -14.33 28.33
CA ALA A 358 19.47 -13.63 27.10
C ALA A 358 18.27 -13.34 26.16
N PRO A 359 17.30 -14.24 25.93
CA PRO A 359 16.11 -13.92 25.13
C PRO A 359 15.25 -12.83 25.76
N VAL A 360 15.12 -12.83 27.10
CA VAL A 360 14.32 -11.82 27.82
C VAL A 360 15.01 -10.45 27.76
N LEU A 361 16.32 -10.40 27.98
CA LEU A 361 17.09 -9.16 27.86
C LEU A 361 17.06 -8.62 26.44
N ALA A 362 17.22 -9.47 25.42
CA ALA A 362 17.09 -9.06 24.03
C ALA A 362 15.68 -8.53 23.73
N ALA A 363 14.63 -9.16 24.28
CA ALA A 363 13.26 -8.69 24.15
C ALA A 363 13.07 -7.29 24.78
N LEU A 364 13.58 -7.08 25.99
CA LEU A 364 13.53 -5.78 26.68
C LEU A 364 14.28 -4.67 25.94
N LEU A 365 15.34 -5.00 25.19
CA LEU A 365 16.12 -4.03 24.44
C LEU A 365 15.58 -3.76 23.03
N VAL A 366 14.90 -4.73 22.41
CA VAL A 366 14.44 -4.65 21.02
C VAL A 366 12.96 -4.29 20.92
N LEU A 367 12.09 -4.97 21.67
CA LEU A 367 10.65 -4.84 21.48
C LEU A 367 10.08 -3.45 21.80
N PRO A 368 10.58 -2.67 22.78
CA PRO A 368 9.99 -1.35 23.07
C PRO A 368 9.95 -0.43 21.84
N GLY A 369 11.03 -0.35 21.06
CA GLY A 369 11.05 0.47 19.85
C GLY A 369 10.26 -0.13 18.69
N LEU A 370 10.22 -1.46 18.53
CA LEU A 370 9.41 -2.10 17.48
C LEU A 370 7.90 -2.00 17.75
N CYS A 371 7.50 -2.04 19.02
CA CYS A 371 6.12 -1.89 19.44
C CYS A 371 5.64 -0.44 19.46
N LEU A 372 6.55 0.55 19.56
CA LEU A 372 6.18 1.95 19.80
C LEU A 372 5.11 2.47 18.82
N PRO A 373 5.23 2.30 17.48
CA PRO A 373 4.21 2.79 16.53
C PRO A 373 2.83 2.14 16.70
N TYR A 374 2.76 0.94 17.28
CA TYR A 374 1.52 0.25 17.57
C TYR A 374 0.89 0.75 18.88
N LEU A 375 1.74 1.04 19.88
CA LEU A 375 1.30 1.50 21.21
C LEU A 375 0.82 2.95 21.20
N ASP A 376 1.41 3.81 20.38
CA ASP A 376 1.05 5.22 20.26
C ASP A 376 0.03 5.51 19.13
N GLY A 377 -0.45 4.46 18.44
CA GLY A 377 -1.46 4.55 17.40
C GLY A 377 -0.97 5.07 16.05
N ARG A 378 0.33 5.39 15.89
CA ARG A 378 0.91 5.87 14.62
C ARG A 378 0.88 4.85 13.49
N ILE A 379 0.55 3.59 13.80
CA ILE A 379 0.39 2.54 12.80
C ILE A 379 -0.68 2.88 11.76
N LEU A 380 -1.67 3.68 12.14
CA LEU A 380 -2.82 4.02 11.32
C LEU A 380 -2.57 5.26 10.47
N GLN A 381 -3.14 5.29 9.27
CA GLN A 381 -3.17 6.51 8.46
C GLN A 381 -3.88 7.66 9.18
N PRO A 382 -3.37 8.91 9.03
CA PRO A 382 -4.03 10.10 9.57
C PRO A 382 -5.34 10.40 8.82
N GLY A 383 -6.09 11.38 9.31
CA GLY A 383 -7.36 11.78 8.70
C GLY A 383 -8.47 10.74 8.86
N SER A 384 -8.59 10.12 10.05
CA SER A 384 -9.68 9.19 10.33
C SER A 384 -11.05 9.87 10.15
N PHE A 385 -12.00 9.15 9.59
CA PHE A 385 -13.36 9.62 9.37
C PHE A 385 -14.39 8.60 9.87
N ARG A 386 -15.58 9.05 10.26
CA ARG A 386 -16.62 8.15 10.80
C ARG A 386 -17.24 7.29 9.70
N GLU A 387 -17.69 7.94 8.63
CA GLU A 387 -18.30 7.34 7.46
C GLU A 387 -18.14 8.30 6.26
N LEU A 388 -18.40 7.83 5.05
CA LEU A 388 -18.55 8.74 3.90
C LEU A 388 -19.79 9.62 4.13
N PRO A 389 -19.67 10.96 4.08
CA PRO A 389 -20.78 11.84 4.40
C PRO A 389 -22.01 11.60 3.53
N ALA A 390 -23.20 11.73 4.12
CA ALA A 390 -24.47 11.47 3.44
C ALA A 390 -24.64 12.30 2.16
N TYR A 391 -24.14 13.53 2.13
CA TYR A 391 -24.25 14.40 0.95
C TYR A 391 -23.51 13.86 -0.27
N TRP A 392 -22.42 13.09 -0.11
CA TRP A 392 -21.75 12.41 -1.23
C TRP A 392 -22.59 11.26 -1.78
N ARG A 393 -23.34 10.55 -0.92
CA ARG A 393 -24.32 9.54 -1.36
C ARG A 393 -25.45 10.22 -2.13
N THR A 394 -26.00 11.31 -1.59
CA THR A 394 -27.03 12.11 -2.27
C THR A 394 -26.54 12.64 -3.61
N THR A 395 -25.29 13.08 -3.73
CA THR A 395 -24.69 13.47 -5.01
C THR A 395 -24.68 12.30 -6.00
N ALA A 396 -24.22 11.11 -5.58
CA ALA A 396 -24.19 9.93 -6.45
C ALA A 396 -25.60 9.49 -6.87
N ASP A 397 -26.56 9.53 -5.95
CA ASP A 397 -27.97 9.21 -6.20
C ASP A 397 -28.59 10.19 -7.21
N TRP A 398 -28.32 11.49 -7.03
CA TRP A 398 -28.80 12.55 -7.92
C TRP A 398 -28.24 12.38 -9.34
N LEU A 399 -26.93 12.10 -9.47
CA LEU A 399 -26.30 11.84 -10.76
C LEU A 399 -26.88 10.59 -11.43
N ALA A 400 -27.11 9.52 -10.68
CA ALA A 400 -27.73 8.31 -11.21
C ALA A 400 -29.17 8.56 -11.70
N ALA A 401 -29.92 9.43 -11.04
CA ALA A 401 -31.30 9.74 -11.40
C ALA A 401 -31.42 10.73 -12.59
N ASN A 402 -30.54 11.73 -12.66
CA ASN A 402 -30.64 12.83 -13.62
C ASN A 402 -29.67 12.70 -14.81
N ALA A 403 -28.58 11.95 -14.64
CA ALA A 403 -27.49 11.82 -15.59
C ALA A 403 -26.96 10.36 -15.65
N PRO A 404 -27.83 9.34 -15.81
CA PRO A 404 -27.43 7.93 -15.69
C PRO A 404 -26.38 7.49 -16.72
N LYS A 405 -26.35 8.12 -17.89
CA LYS A 405 -25.45 7.80 -19.01
C LYS A 405 -24.39 8.87 -19.26
N ASP A 406 -24.54 10.04 -18.64
CA ASP A 406 -23.65 11.18 -18.86
C ASP A 406 -22.51 11.14 -17.85
N ARG A 407 -21.32 11.56 -18.28
CA ARG A 407 -20.15 11.58 -17.41
C ARG A 407 -20.12 12.89 -16.63
N ALA A 408 -20.14 12.80 -15.30
CA ALA A 408 -20.00 13.97 -14.43
C ALA A 408 -18.52 14.29 -14.18
N LEU A 409 -18.10 15.54 -14.41
CA LEU A 409 -16.75 16.01 -14.11
C LEU A 409 -16.66 16.52 -12.66
N VAL A 410 -15.78 15.96 -11.85
CA VAL A 410 -15.55 16.37 -10.46
C VAL A 410 -14.37 17.34 -10.39
N VAL A 411 -14.60 18.53 -9.81
CA VAL A 411 -13.64 19.65 -9.77
C VAL A 411 -13.64 20.34 -8.40
N PRO A 412 -12.56 21.03 -8.00
CA PRO A 412 -11.24 21.07 -8.66
C PRO A 412 -10.50 19.74 -8.53
N ALA A 413 -9.54 19.48 -9.43
CA ALA A 413 -8.65 18.33 -9.34
C ALA A 413 -7.88 18.29 -8.02
N THR A 414 -7.70 17.09 -7.46
CA THR A 414 -6.83 16.85 -6.31
C THR A 414 -6.03 15.59 -6.55
N ALA A 415 -4.82 15.53 -5.96
CA ALA A 415 -4.00 14.33 -6.05
C ALA A 415 -4.61 13.17 -5.25
N HIS A 416 -5.24 13.49 -4.11
CA HIS A 416 -5.85 12.55 -3.19
C HIS A 416 -7.15 13.11 -2.61
N GLY A 417 -8.03 12.23 -2.13
CA GLY A 417 -9.22 12.59 -1.35
C GLY A 417 -8.82 13.00 0.07
N ILE A 418 -8.52 14.29 0.25
CA ILE A 418 -8.24 14.92 1.55
C ILE A 418 -9.30 15.98 1.79
N HIS A 419 -10.17 15.73 2.76
CA HIS A 419 -11.32 16.54 3.07
C HIS A 419 -11.27 17.03 4.53
N THR A 420 -12.00 18.10 4.80
CA THR A 420 -12.18 18.66 6.15
C THR A 420 -12.74 17.66 7.17
N TRP A 421 -13.46 16.63 6.72
CA TRP A 421 -14.03 15.56 7.54
C TRP A 421 -13.16 14.29 7.61
N GLY A 422 -12.06 14.24 6.85
CA GLY A 422 -11.07 13.16 6.88
C GLY A 422 -10.46 12.83 5.51
N THR A 423 -9.57 11.84 5.53
CA THR A 423 -8.73 11.45 4.39
C THR A 423 -9.15 10.07 3.87
N THR A 424 -9.70 10.06 2.67
CA THR A 424 -10.10 8.84 1.95
C THR A 424 -9.07 8.36 0.95
N VAL A 425 -8.06 9.18 0.61
CA VAL A 425 -7.01 8.96 -0.40
C VAL A 425 -7.59 8.77 -1.82
N ASP A 426 -8.43 7.77 -2.01
CA ASP A 426 -9.36 7.65 -3.13
C ASP A 426 -10.49 8.68 -3.01
N GLN A 427 -11.16 8.96 -4.14
CA GLN A 427 -12.35 9.82 -4.15
C GLN A 427 -13.60 9.13 -3.62
N PRO A 428 -14.52 9.84 -2.92
CA PRO A 428 -15.78 9.27 -2.44
C PRO A 428 -16.61 8.61 -3.55
N LEU A 429 -16.61 9.17 -4.76
CA LEU A 429 -17.35 8.62 -5.91
C LEU A 429 -16.76 7.30 -6.45
N HIS A 430 -15.53 6.91 -6.10
CA HIS A 430 -15.07 5.54 -6.41
C HIS A 430 -15.92 4.48 -5.70
N ALA A 431 -16.38 4.76 -4.47
CA ALA A 431 -17.21 3.83 -3.71
C ALA A 431 -18.71 4.07 -3.92
N LEU A 432 -19.13 5.30 -4.23
CA LEU A 432 -20.55 5.67 -4.19
C LEU A 432 -21.22 5.81 -5.56
N ALA A 433 -20.46 6.08 -6.62
CA ALA A 433 -21.05 6.40 -7.93
C ALA A 433 -21.82 5.23 -8.52
N ARG A 434 -22.98 5.50 -9.11
CA ARG A 434 -23.76 4.54 -9.92
C ARG A 434 -23.95 4.99 -11.37
N SER A 435 -23.41 6.14 -11.73
CA SER A 435 -23.30 6.66 -13.09
C SER A 435 -21.84 7.01 -13.41
N PRO A 436 -21.49 7.20 -14.69
CA PRO A 436 -20.14 7.57 -15.08
C PRO A 436 -19.68 8.90 -14.48
N TRP A 437 -18.43 8.95 -14.03
CA TRP A 437 -17.80 10.18 -13.53
C TRP A 437 -16.32 10.23 -13.93
N ALA A 438 -15.77 11.44 -13.97
CA ALA A 438 -14.38 11.72 -14.27
C ALA A 438 -13.82 12.78 -13.33
N GLN A 439 -12.51 12.76 -13.16
CA GLN A 439 -11.74 13.89 -12.67
C GLN A 439 -10.37 13.89 -13.37
N ARG A 440 -9.59 14.94 -13.14
CA ARG A 440 -8.17 14.90 -13.43
C ARG A 440 -7.41 14.15 -12.32
N ASP A 441 -7.26 12.83 -12.49
CA ASP A 441 -6.54 11.95 -11.56
C ASP A 441 -5.02 12.20 -11.57
N TYR A 442 -4.34 12.10 -10.43
CA TYR A 442 -2.87 12.16 -10.37
C TYR A 442 -2.22 11.02 -11.18
N VAL A 443 -2.59 9.76 -10.88
CA VAL A 443 -2.22 8.58 -11.67
C VAL A 443 -3.27 8.41 -12.76
N PRO A 444 -2.91 8.54 -14.05
CA PRO A 444 -3.90 8.58 -15.12
C PRO A 444 -4.48 7.19 -15.41
N PHE A 445 -5.81 7.12 -15.48
CA PHE A 445 -6.56 5.97 -16.02
C PHE A 445 -6.89 6.10 -17.52
N GLY A 446 -6.33 7.09 -18.21
CA GLY A 446 -6.64 7.39 -19.60
C GLY A 446 -5.47 7.94 -20.39
N THR A 447 -5.66 8.06 -21.70
CA THR A 447 -4.59 8.38 -22.65
C THR A 447 -3.90 9.72 -22.36
N PRO A 448 -2.65 9.94 -22.82
CA PRO A 448 -1.94 11.20 -22.63
C PRO A 448 -2.70 12.41 -23.22
N GLY A 449 -3.49 12.19 -24.27
CA GLY A 449 -4.35 13.21 -24.87
C GLY A 449 -5.47 13.65 -23.93
N ASN A 450 -6.19 12.70 -23.33
CA ASN A 450 -7.22 12.98 -22.35
C ASN A 450 -6.66 13.74 -21.14
N ARG A 451 -5.47 13.34 -20.67
CA ARG A 451 -4.79 14.03 -19.56
C ARG A 451 -4.50 15.50 -19.88
N ARG A 452 -3.91 15.79 -21.05
CA ARG A 452 -3.64 17.17 -21.49
C ARG A 452 -4.92 18.01 -21.63
N ALA A 453 -5.99 17.39 -22.12
CA ALA A 453 -7.30 18.04 -22.18
C ALA A 453 -7.81 18.41 -20.79
N MET A 454 -7.73 17.49 -19.83
CA MET A 454 -8.15 17.76 -18.45
C MET A 454 -7.22 18.74 -17.73
N ASP A 455 -5.91 18.74 -18.00
CA ASP A 455 -4.99 19.77 -17.52
C ASP A 455 -5.42 21.18 -17.99
N ALA A 456 -5.81 21.30 -19.27
CA ALA A 456 -6.31 22.56 -19.81
C ALA A 456 -7.67 22.98 -19.21
N VAL A 457 -8.57 22.03 -18.93
CA VAL A 457 -9.84 22.30 -18.24
C VAL A 457 -9.60 22.81 -16.82
N GLU A 458 -8.76 22.13 -16.04
CA GLU A 458 -8.42 22.56 -14.67
C GLU A 458 -7.77 23.95 -14.69
N GLN A 459 -6.82 24.19 -15.60
CA GLN A 459 -6.20 25.51 -15.76
C GLN A 459 -7.24 26.58 -16.09
N ALA A 460 -8.17 26.31 -17.00
CA ALA A 460 -9.26 27.22 -17.34
C ALA A 460 -10.15 27.53 -16.13
N LEU A 461 -10.52 26.50 -15.35
CA LEU A 461 -11.36 26.63 -14.15
C LEU A 461 -10.72 27.51 -13.07
N THR A 462 -9.38 27.60 -13.03
CA THR A 462 -8.66 28.49 -12.09
C THR A 462 -8.64 29.97 -12.48
N SER A 463 -9.21 30.36 -13.63
CA SER A 463 -9.16 31.75 -14.12
C SER A 463 -10.01 32.74 -13.30
N GLY A 464 -11.09 32.28 -12.66
CA GLY A 464 -12.07 33.12 -11.98
C GLY A 464 -12.86 34.05 -12.92
N GLY A 465 -12.76 33.85 -14.23
CA GLY A 465 -13.37 34.71 -15.25
C GLY A 465 -14.07 33.91 -16.34
N ARG A 466 -14.62 34.61 -17.33
CA ARG A 466 -15.26 33.95 -18.48
C ARG A 466 -14.21 33.25 -19.33
N VAL A 467 -14.41 31.97 -19.62
CA VAL A 467 -13.61 31.18 -20.55
C VAL A 467 -14.44 30.86 -21.80
N PRO A 468 -14.19 31.55 -22.93
CA PRO A 468 -14.88 31.27 -24.18
C PRO A 468 -14.73 29.81 -24.61
N GLY A 469 -15.86 29.15 -24.89
CA GLY A 469 -15.87 27.78 -25.40
C GLY A 469 -15.73 26.66 -24.36
N LEU A 470 -15.59 26.97 -23.06
CA LEU A 470 -15.53 25.95 -21.99
C LEU A 470 -16.75 25.02 -22.04
N ALA A 471 -17.96 25.60 -22.05
CA ALA A 471 -19.20 24.82 -22.10
C ALA A 471 -19.30 23.97 -23.38
N ALA A 472 -18.93 24.53 -24.53
CA ALA A 472 -18.95 23.80 -25.79
C ALA A 472 -17.93 22.65 -25.81
N PHE A 473 -16.76 22.85 -25.21
CA PHE A 473 -15.72 21.83 -25.10
C PHE A 473 -16.16 20.67 -24.20
N LEU A 474 -16.61 20.97 -22.97
CA LEU A 474 -17.04 19.95 -22.01
C LEU A 474 -18.23 19.15 -22.53
N ASN A 475 -19.24 19.81 -23.13
CA ASN A 475 -20.36 19.12 -23.76
C ASN A 475 -19.91 18.19 -24.90
N ARG A 476 -18.96 18.61 -25.76
CA ARG A 476 -18.42 17.73 -26.81
C ARG A 476 -17.61 16.56 -26.24
N ALA A 477 -17.03 16.72 -25.05
CA ALA A 477 -16.33 15.66 -24.34
C ALA A 477 -17.26 14.71 -23.58
N GLY A 478 -18.59 14.88 -23.68
CA GLY A 478 -19.59 14.10 -22.93
C GLY A 478 -19.68 14.46 -21.45
N LEU A 479 -19.14 15.61 -21.06
CA LEU A 479 -19.13 16.14 -19.69
C LEU A 479 -20.25 17.18 -19.55
N HIS A 480 -21.46 16.71 -19.28
CA HIS A 480 -22.66 17.54 -19.22
C HIS A 480 -22.93 18.13 -17.83
N HIS A 481 -22.39 17.51 -16.79
CA HIS A 481 -22.52 17.96 -15.40
C HIS A 481 -21.15 18.18 -14.78
N VAL A 482 -20.99 19.27 -14.04
CA VAL A 482 -19.78 19.60 -13.28
C VAL A 482 -20.10 19.60 -11.80
N VAL A 483 -19.50 18.66 -11.06
CA VAL A 483 -19.62 18.50 -9.61
C VAL A 483 -18.48 19.26 -8.95
N VAL A 484 -18.80 20.38 -8.29
CA VAL A 484 -17.85 21.17 -7.52
C VAL A 484 -17.82 20.67 -6.08
N ARG A 485 -16.66 20.20 -5.61
CA ARG A 485 -16.43 19.72 -4.23
C ARG A 485 -15.79 20.79 -3.34
N GLY A 486 -16.60 21.37 -2.47
CA GLY A 486 -16.21 22.43 -1.53
C GLY A 486 -15.79 21.95 -0.13
N ASP A 487 -15.69 20.63 0.10
CA ASP A 487 -15.35 20.03 1.39
C ASP A 487 -13.88 19.62 1.54
N LEU A 488 -13.07 19.92 0.53
CA LEU A 488 -11.62 19.69 0.50
C LEU A 488 -10.91 20.41 1.64
N ASP A 489 -9.86 19.78 2.19
CA ASP A 489 -9.01 20.44 3.19
C ASP A 489 -8.30 21.65 2.54
N PRO A 490 -8.45 22.87 3.06
CA PRO A 490 -7.77 24.05 2.53
C PRO A 490 -6.25 24.02 2.72
N ASP A 491 -5.74 23.23 3.67
CA ASP A 491 -4.30 23.17 3.98
C ASP A 491 -3.55 22.18 3.08
N GLN A 492 -4.25 21.42 2.22
CA GLN A 492 -3.62 20.45 1.35
C GLN A 492 -2.79 21.13 0.25
N LEU A 493 -1.66 20.51 -0.11
CA LEU A 493 -0.82 20.98 -1.21
C LEU A 493 -1.61 20.99 -2.53
N GLY A 494 -1.54 22.10 -3.25
CA GLY A 494 -2.27 22.28 -4.51
C GLY A 494 -3.76 22.58 -4.35
N HIS A 495 -4.20 23.03 -3.17
CA HIS A 495 -5.58 23.48 -2.96
C HIS A 495 -5.98 24.58 -3.97
N VAL A 496 -7.12 24.39 -4.62
CA VAL A 496 -7.73 25.37 -5.52
C VAL A 496 -9.00 25.91 -4.85
N PRO A 497 -9.10 27.23 -4.61
CA PRO A 497 -10.31 27.81 -4.02
C PRO A 497 -11.55 27.54 -4.88
N THR A 498 -12.54 26.86 -4.31
CA THR A 498 -13.78 26.49 -5.04
C THR A 498 -14.59 27.71 -5.47
N ALA A 499 -14.46 28.84 -4.76
CA ALA A 499 -15.03 30.12 -5.17
C ALA A 499 -14.52 30.61 -6.54
N THR A 500 -13.25 30.31 -6.88
CA THR A 500 -12.67 30.63 -8.19
C THR A 500 -13.27 29.74 -9.27
N VAL A 501 -13.32 28.42 -9.03
CA VAL A 501 -13.88 27.43 -9.96
C VAL A 501 -15.33 27.74 -10.32
N THR A 502 -16.14 27.99 -9.30
CA THR A 502 -17.56 28.32 -9.46
C THR A 502 -17.79 29.64 -10.18
N ARG A 503 -17.01 30.69 -9.86
CA ARG A 503 -17.06 31.96 -10.59
C ARG A 503 -16.73 31.76 -12.07
N THR A 504 -15.72 30.95 -12.39
CA THR A 504 -15.39 30.60 -13.79
C THR A 504 -16.55 29.91 -14.49
N LEU A 505 -17.16 28.92 -13.85
CA LEU A 505 -18.31 28.18 -14.41
C LEU A 505 -19.47 29.13 -14.70
N GLU A 506 -19.88 29.93 -13.72
CA GLU A 506 -20.99 30.89 -13.83
C GLU A 506 -20.73 31.94 -14.92
N ALA A 507 -19.51 32.52 -14.95
CA ALA A 507 -19.11 33.49 -15.98
C ALA A 507 -19.03 32.87 -17.39
N SER A 508 -18.88 31.54 -17.47
CA SER A 508 -18.78 30.77 -18.72
C SER A 508 -20.11 30.14 -19.15
N GLY A 509 -21.21 30.46 -18.47
CA GLY A 509 -22.58 30.11 -18.88
C GLY A 509 -23.21 28.92 -18.16
N TYR A 510 -22.49 28.28 -17.22
CA TYR A 510 -23.06 27.21 -16.39
C TYR A 510 -23.97 27.76 -15.30
N ARG A 511 -24.97 26.96 -14.90
CA ARG A 511 -25.85 27.30 -13.78
C ARG A 511 -25.86 26.20 -12.75
N ARG A 512 -25.91 26.57 -11.47
CA ARG A 512 -26.08 25.61 -10.38
C ARG A 512 -27.47 24.98 -10.47
N VAL A 513 -27.52 23.66 -10.58
CA VAL A 513 -28.75 22.85 -10.65
C VAL A 513 -29.04 22.09 -9.35
N ALA A 514 -28.02 21.82 -8.53
CA ALA A 514 -28.19 21.19 -7.22
C ALA A 514 -27.08 21.60 -6.24
N GLY A 515 -27.32 21.41 -4.94
CA GLY A 515 -26.33 21.62 -3.88
C GLY A 515 -26.66 20.84 -2.62
N PHE A 516 -25.67 20.17 -2.04
CA PHE A 516 -25.82 19.22 -0.94
C PHE A 516 -24.79 19.45 0.18
N GLY A 517 -25.15 19.02 1.39
CA GLY A 517 -24.28 19.10 2.56
C GLY A 517 -24.27 20.46 3.27
N PRO A 518 -23.42 20.62 4.31
CA PRO A 518 -23.32 21.85 5.08
C PRO A 518 -22.75 23.01 4.25
N LEU A 519 -22.86 24.22 4.76
CA LEU A 519 -22.13 25.35 4.21
C LEU A 519 -20.65 25.25 4.60
N THR A 520 -19.76 25.40 3.63
CA THR A 520 -18.30 25.46 3.80
C THR A 520 -17.80 26.85 3.43
N THR A 521 -16.67 27.25 4.02
CA THR A 521 -16.10 28.60 3.95
C THR A 521 -14.93 28.70 2.98
N GLY A 522 -14.58 27.61 2.27
CA GLY A 522 -13.42 27.55 1.35
C GLY A 522 -12.06 27.75 2.03
N GLY A 523 -12.02 27.77 3.36
CA GLY A 523 -10.84 28.04 4.19
C GLY A 523 -11.19 27.90 5.67
N ARG A 524 -10.18 27.82 6.54
CA ARG A 524 -10.37 27.82 8.00
C ARG A 524 -10.55 29.25 8.51
N ILE A 525 -11.55 29.43 9.36
CA ILE A 525 -11.79 30.67 10.11
C ILE A 525 -11.24 30.40 11.52
N ALA A 526 -10.32 31.24 11.99
CA ALA A 526 -9.76 31.09 13.32
C ALA A 526 -10.83 31.40 14.39
N ASP A 527 -10.71 30.77 15.55
CA ASP A 527 -11.55 31.11 16.70
C ASP A 527 -11.37 32.61 17.04
N ASP A 528 -12.45 33.24 17.50
CA ASP A 528 -12.51 34.68 17.81
C ASP A 528 -12.25 35.64 16.62
N THR A 529 -12.32 35.16 15.37
CA THR A 529 -12.29 36.03 14.19
C THR A 529 -13.48 37.01 14.23
N PRO A 530 -13.26 38.33 14.10
CA PRO A 530 -14.36 39.30 14.10
C PRO A 530 -15.40 38.97 13.02
N VAL A 531 -16.69 39.09 13.33
CA VAL A 531 -17.80 38.75 12.43
C VAL A 531 -17.68 39.46 11.07
N GLN A 532 -17.15 40.68 11.05
CA GLN A 532 -16.92 41.44 9.82
C GLN A 532 -15.90 40.76 8.89
N VAL A 533 -14.90 40.07 9.47
CA VAL A 533 -13.88 39.30 8.74
C VAL A 533 -14.42 37.92 8.38
N GLU A 534 -15.17 37.26 9.28
CA GLU A 534 -15.86 36.00 8.99
C GLU A 534 -16.79 36.13 7.78
N ALA A 535 -17.48 37.27 7.64
CA ALA A 535 -18.37 37.56 6.54
C ALA A 535 -17.67 37.65 5.16
N LEU A 536 -16.35 37.77 5.12
CA LEU A 536 -15.58 37.78 3.87
C LEU A 536 -15.37 36.37 3.30
N TYR A 537 -15.56 35.32 4.10
CA TYR A 537 -15.39 33.94 3.63
C TYR A 537 -16.59 33.50 2.77
N PRO A 538 -16.35 32.90 1.59
CA PRO A 538 -17.43 32.46 0.71
C PRO A 538 -18.19 31.29 1.37
N ARG A 539 -19.51 31.41 1.52
CA ARG A 539 -20.35 30.33 2.05
C ARG A 539 -21.03 29.56 0.92
N ARG A 540 -20.61 28.32 0.69
CA ARG A 540 -21.14 27.45 -0.38
C ARG A 540 -21.49 26.07 0.14
N ARG A 541 -22.33 25.31 -0.56
CA ARG A 541 -22.62 23.93 -0.16
C ARG A 541 -21.36 23.06 -0.34
N ALA A 542 -21.21 22.05 0.52
CA ALA A 542 -20.10 21.09 0.48
C ALA A 542 -19.94 20.43 -0.91
N VAL A 543 -21.05 20.18 -1.60
CA VAL A 543 -21.05 19.77 -3.02
C VAL A 543 -22.08 20.58 -3.78
N GLU A 544 -21.72 21.13 -4.93
CA GLU A 544 -22.61 21.83 -5.87
C GLU A 544 -22.53 21.18 -7.26
N ILE A 545 -23.65 21.10 -7.98
CA ILE A 545 -23.70 20.55 -9.34
C ILE A 545 -24.10 21.66 -10.31
N TYR A 546 -23.37 21.77 -11.41
CA TYR A 546 -23.54 22.77 -12.47
C TYR A 546 -23.81 22.08 -13.81
N ALA A 547 -24.65 22.69 -14.65
CA ALA A 547 -24.97 22.26 -16.01
C ALA A 547 -25.11 23.44 -16.98
#